data_AF-A0A246ECW0-F1
#
_entry.id   AF-A0A246ECW0-F1
#
_cell.length_a   1.000
_cell.length_b   1.000
_cell.length_c   1.000
_cell.angle_alpha   90.00
_cell.angle_beta   90.00
_cell.angle_gamma   90.00
#
_symmetry.space_group_name_H-M   'P 1'
#
loop_
_entity.id
_entity.type
_entity.pdbx_description
1 polymer ?
#
loop_
_entity_poly.entity_id
_entity_poly.type
_entity_poly.pdbx_seq_one_letter_code
_entity_poly.pdbx_strand_id
1 'polypeptide(L)' 'MLEVKNFVNIGAGRKSNYEFAKDVLLKKYVNEEKVEVSKLAKELRVTYSSARNYLLRFLEEELGVTTNLKYYNYKK' A
#
# COMPACT_ATOMS: atom_id res chain seq x y z
N MET A 1 22.77 -20.14 -13.25
CA MET A 1 22.84 -19.17 -12.14
C MET A 1 21.51 -18.44 -12.02
N LEU A 2 20.82 -18.60 -10.90
CA LEU A 2 20.01 -17.54 -10.28
C LEU A 2 19.62 -18.05 -8.87
N GLU A 3 20.57 -17.97 -7.96
CA GLU A 3 20.31 -18.10 -6.52
C GLU A 3 19.72 -16.77 -6.04
N VAL A 4 18.42 -16.71 -5.78
CA VAL A 4 17.84 -15.59 -5.02
C VAL A 4 18.08 -15.90 -3.54
N LYS A 5 19.29 -15.55 -3.08
CA LYS A 5 19.69 -15.67 -1.67
C LYS A 5 18.81 -14.80 -0.79
N ASN A 6 18.15 -15.44 0.16
CA ASN A 6 17.71 -14.97 1.48
C ASN A 6 18.01 -13.48 1.78
N PHE A 7 17.03 -12.61 1.62
CA PHE A 7 17.07 -11.28 2.22
C PHE A 7 16.54 -11.34 3.65
N VAL A 8 17.45 -11.53 4.60
CA VAL A 8 17.21 -11.26 6.02
C VAL A 8 17.66 -9.82 6.27
N ASN A 9 16.75 -8.85 6.09
CA ASN A 9 17.00 -7.46 6.45
C ASN A 9 16.60 -7.24 7.92
N ILE A 10 17.49 -7.64 8.83
CA ILE A 10 17.44 -7.30 10.25
C ILE A 10 18.26 -6.01 10.41
N GLY A 11 17.62 -4.85 10.59
CA GLY A 11 18.35 -3.66 11.05
C GLY A 11 18.08 -2.30 10.40
N ALA A 12 17.05 -2.14 9.56
CA ALA A 12 16.51 -0.82 9.21
C ALA A 12 15.02 -1.00 8.96
N GLY A 13 14.16 -0.17 9.60
CA GLY A 13 12.70 -0.31 9.55
C GLY A 13 12.21 -0.71 8.16
N ARG A 14 11.37 -1.76 8.08
CA ARG A 14 10.87 -2.32 6.82
C ARG A 14 10.54 -1.17 5.87
N LYS A 15 11.25 -1.07 4.73
CA LYS A 15 10.85 -0.16 3.64
C LYS A 15 9.35 -0.37 3.43
N SER A 16 8.55 0.69 3.56
CA SER A 16 7.10 0.54 3.46
C SER A 16 6.80 -0.12 2.12
N ASN A 17 5.93 -1.14 2.08
CA ASN A 17 5.48 -1.78 0.84
C ASN A 17 4.63 -0.85 -0.04
N TYR A 18 4.70 0.47 0.17
CA TYR A 18 3.92 1.46 -0.52
C TYR A 18 4.27 1.54 -2.01
N GLU A 19 5.54 1.45 -2.41
CA GLU A 19 5.91 1.47 -3.84
C GLU A 19 5.21 0.34 -4.61
N PHE A 20 5.21 -0.87 -4.05
CA PHE A 20 4.47 -1.99 -4.63
C PHE A 20 2.96 -1.74 -4.62
N ALA A 21 2.42 -1.18 -3.52
CA ALA A 21 1.01 -0.83 -3.44
C ALA A 21 0.61 0.24 -4.47
N LYS A 22 1.48 1.21 -4.73
CA LYS A 22 1.31 2.27 -5.72
C LYS A 22 1.20 1.68 -7.12
N ASP A 23 2.09 0.77 -7.50
CA ASP A 23 2.01 0.09 -8.81
C ASP A 23 0.69 -0.68 -8.99
N VAL A 24 0.23 -1.37 -7.94
CA VAL A 24 -1.05 -2.09 -7.96
C VAL A 24 -2.22 -1.11 -8.08
N LEU A 25 -2.22 -0.05 -7.30
CA LEU A 25 -3.29 0.97 -7.30
C LEU A 25 -3.35 1.75 -8.61
N LEU A 26 -2.20 2.08 -9.19
CA LEU A 26 -2.13 2.77 -10.48
C LEU A 26 -2.71 1.91 -11.61
N LYS A 27 -2.39 0.61 -11.65
CA LYS A 27 -2.98 -0.33 -12.63
C LYS A 27 -4.50 -0.40 -12.49
N LYS A 28 -4.99 -0.52 -11.26
CA LYS A 28 -6.44 -0.55 -10.99
C LYS A 28 -7.13 0.74 -11.40
N TYR A 29 -6.49 1.89 -11.14
CA TYR A 29 -7.00 3.19 -11.53
C TYR A 29 -7.10 3.33 -13.06
N VAL A 30 -6.04 2.98 -13.79
CA VAL A 30 -6.01 3.02 -15.27
C VAL A 30 -7.06 2.09 -15.88
N ASN A 31 -7.32 0.94 -15.24
CA ASN A 31 -8.33 -0.03 -15.67
C ASN A 31 -9.76 0.29 -15.21
N GLU A 32 -9.97 1.43 -14.53
CA GLU A 32 -11.26 1.81 -13.92
C GLU A 32 -11.83 0.74 -12.96
N GLU A 33 -10.94 -0.05 -12.34
CA GLU A 33 -11.32 -1.10 -11.40
C GLU A 33 -11.77 -0.52 -10.06
N LYS A 34 -12.86 -1.06 -9.52
CA LYS A 34 -13.31 -0.74 -8.17
C LYS A 34 -12.33 -1.31 -7.13
N VAL A 35 -11.72 -0.43 -6.33
CA VAL A 35 -10.83 -0.82 -5.22
C VAL A 35 -11.62 -0.96 -3.91
N GLU A 36 -11.62 -2.16 -3.32
CA GLU A 36 -12.10 -2.40 -1.96
C GLU A 36 -10.90 -2.64 -1.02
N VAL A 37 -10.84 -1.93 0.10
CA VAL A 37 -9.70 -2.01 1.05
C VAL A 37 -9.48 -3.45 1.56
N SER A 38 -10.54 -4.21 1.78
CA SER A 38 -10.46 -5.61 2.22
C SER A 38 -9.83 -6.53 1.17
N LYS A 39 -10.11 -6.30 -0.13
CA LYS A 39 -9.49 -7.02 -1.24
C LYS A 39 -8.04 -6.58 -1.44
N LEU A 40 -7.80 -5.27 -1.40
CA LEU A 40 -6.45 -4.69 -1.48
C LEU A 40 -5.53 -5.22 -0.38
N ALA A 41 -6.02 -5.35 0.85
CA ALA A 41 -5.28 -5.94 1.96
C ALA A 41 -4.84 -7.38 1.68
N LYS A 42 -5.73 -8.20 1.10
CA LYS A 42 -5.42 -9.59 0.73
C LYS A 42 -4.40 -9.65 -0.41
N GLU A 43 -4.57 -8.82 -1.42
CA GLU A 43 -3.69 -8.74 -2.60
C GLU A 43 -2.27 -8.30 -2.22
N LEU A 44 -2.17 -7.26 -1.41
CA LEU A 44 -0.88 -6.73 -0.93
C LEU A 44 -0.30 -7.53 0.24
N ARG A 45 -1.04 -8.52 0.77
CA ARG A 45 -0.70 -9.31 1.97
C ARG A 45 -0.35 -8.43 3.17
N VAL A 46 -1.15 -7.39 3.40
CA VAL A 46 -1.02 -6.45 4.53
C VAL A 46 -2.29 -6.40 5.36
N THR A 47 -2.23 -5.74 6.52
CA THR A 47 -3.42 -5.50 7.33
C THR A 47 -4.39 -4.55 6.63
N TYR A 48 -5.67 -4.60 7.02
CA TYR A 48 -6.67 -3.66 6.52
C TYR A 48 -6.27 -2.20 6.71
N SER A 49 -5.72 -1.85 7.90
CA SER A 49 -5.28 -0.49 8.20
C SER A 49 -4.10 -0.05 7.32
N SER A 50 -3.13 -0.92 7.06
CA SER A 50 -2.04 -0.65 6.13
C SER A 50 -2.54 -0.44 4.70
N ALA A 51 -3.43 -1.31 4.20
CA ALA A 51 -4.01 -1.17 2.87
C ALA A 51 -4.81 0.13 2.73
N ARG A 52 -5.59 0.49 3.77
CA ARG A 52 -6.30 1.78 3.81
C ARG A 52 -5.33 2.94 3.73
N ASN A 53 -4.26 2.93 4.52
CA ASN A 53 -3.27 4.01 4.52
C ASN A 53 -2.55 4.13 3.17
N TYR A 54 -2.23 3.02 2.51
CA TYR A 54 -1.67 3.04 1.16
C TYR A 54 -2.66 3.61 0.14
N LEU A 55 -3.94 3.25 0.22
CA LEU A 55 -4.96 3.83 -0.64
C LEU A 55 -5.11 5.33 -0.42
N LEU A 56 -5.20 5.79 0.83
CA LEU A 56 -5.32 7.23 1.14
C LEU A 56 -4.10 8.00 0.64
N ARG A 57 -2.89 7.48 0.89
CA ARG A 57 -1.65 8.08 0.42
C ARG A 57 -1.59 8.17 -1.11
N PHE A 58 -2.04 7.14 -1.82
CA PHE A 58 -2.13 7.16 -3.29
C PHE A 58 -3.11 8.22 -3.79
N LEU A 59 -4.29 8.32 -3.17
CA LEU A 59 -5.29 9.33 -3.52
C LEU A 59 -4.75 10.76 -3.33
N GLU A 60 -4.03 11.01 -2.22
CA GLU A 60 -3.46 12.32 -1.91
C GLU A 60 -2.24 12.66 -2.78
N GLU A 61 -1.26 11.77 -2.86
CA GLU A 61 0.03 12.05 -3.54
C GLU A 61 -0.06 11.95 -5.06
N GLU A 62 -0.80 10.98 -5.61
CA GLU A 62 -0.82 10.72 -7.05
C GLU A 62 -2.02 11.35 -7.76
N LEU A 63 -3.17 11.39 -7.10
CA LEU A 63 -4.40 11.93 -7.69
C LEU A 63 -4.77 13.33 -7.18
N GLY A 64 -4.05 13.87 -6.17
CA GLY A 64 -4.34 15.17 -5.58
C GLY A 64 -5.71 15.24 -4.89
N VAL A 65 -6.31 14.09 -4.55
CA VAL A 65 -7.63 14.01 -3.93
C VAL A 65 -7.48 14.14 -2.42
N THR A 66 -7.90 15.28 -1.88
CA THR A 66 -7.93 15.49 -0.43
C THR A 66 -9.05 14.66 0.19
N THR A 67 -8.68 13.55 0.82
CA THR A 67 -9.66 12.72 1.52
C THR A 67 -9.93 13.29 2.90
N ASN A 68 -11.19 13.56 3.25
CA ASN A 68 -11.58 13.94 4.64
C ASN A 68 -11.50 12.74 5.62
N LEU A 69 -10.81 11.67 5.25
CA LEU A 69 -10.74 10.40 5.97
C LEU A 69 -9.49 10.40 6.85
N LYS A 70 -9.68 10.53 8.17
CA LYS A 70 -8.56 10.47 9.13
C LYS A 70 -7.78 9.15 9.00
N TYR A 71 -6.45 9.23 8.96
CA TYR A 71 -5.56 8.08 9.15
C TYR A 71 -5.86 7.42 10.51
N TYR A 72 -5.87 6.09 10.57
CA TYR A 72 -5.87 5.41 11.86
C TYR A 72 -4.48 5.60 12.47
N ASN A 73 -4.33 6.64 13.28
CA ASN A 73 -3.17 6.78 14.16
C ASN A 73 -3.30 5.69 15.22
N TYR A 74 -2.46 4.66 15.14
CA TYR A 74 -2.21 3.80 16.29
C TYR A 74 -1.68 4.72 17.40
N LYS A 75 -2.50 4.96 18.43
CA LYS A 75 -2.03 5.62 19.65
C LYS A 75 -0.88 4.78 20.19
N LYS A 76 0.26 5.42 20.36
CA LYS A 76 1.46 4.86 21.00
C LYS A 76 1.23 4.70 22.49
#